data_AF-A0A6V8PA78-F1
#
_entry.id   AF-A0A6V8PA78-F1
#
_cell.length_a   1.000
_cell.length_b   1.000
_cell.length_c   1.000
_cell.angle_alpha   90.00
_cell.angle_beta   90.00
_cell.angle_gamma   90.00
#
_symmetry.space_group_name_H-M   'P 1'
#
loop_
_entity.id
_entity.type
_entity.pdbx_description
1 polymer ?
#
loop_
_entity_poly.entity_id
_entity_poly.type
_entity_poly.pdbx_seq_one_letter_code
_entity_poly.pdbx_strand_id
1 'polypeptide(L)'
;QEEELSYLINPYALGFLEGKKLKASVLSSLKPLLKMGAMVRERFEKELNLLIPELKDRHKTMILEAAAIASYQENQASPIIQRLVCDDARQFYYITPLRALCWIHEERHYVKLTPLLAHHQRLLDDFRARIWEYYYQLTEYKKNPGEEEKIRLSHLFEEIFSTKTGYEDLDNRIELTKKKKDFLLVVLDYPDTPLHNNPAELALRMYVIKRKISFGTRSADGTKSWETFFTIMDTCRKLGINFREYLYDRISKQNKMPSLSSLIPIPP
;
A
#
# COMPACT_ATOMS: atom_id res chain seq x y z
N GLN A 1 16.78 10.94 -13.36
CA GLN A 1 17.20 9.57 -13.72
C GLN A 1 15.93 8.77 -13.87
N GLU A 2 15.62 8.27 -15.07
CA GLU A 2 14.67 7.17 -15.19
C GLU A 2 15.45 5.94 -14.73
N GLU A 3 15.26 5.53 -13.48
CA GLU A 3 15.66 4.19 -13.08
C GLU A 3 14.70 3.24 -13.78
N GLU A 4 15.19 2.63 -14.86
CA GLU A 4 14.46 1.59 -15.55
C GLU A 4 14.26 0.42 -14.59
N LEU A 5 13.01 -0.06 -14.46
CA LEU A 5 12.69 -1.19 -13.60
C LEU A 5 13.58 -2.38 -13.96
N SER A 6 14.16 -3.00 -12.94
CA SER A 6 14.92 -4.24 -13.08
C SER A 6 14.03 -5.44 -12.74
N TYR A 7 14.33 -6.58 -13.34
CA TYR A 7 13.56 -7.82 -13.23
C TYR A 7 14.49 -8.97 -12.86
N LEU A 8 14.10 -9.75 -11.86
CA LEU A 8 14.87 -10.87 -11.33
C LEU A 8 13.94 -11.99 -10.87
N ILE A 9 14.27 -13.24 -11.17
CA ILE A 9 13.61 -14.40 -10.55
C ILE A 9 14.50 -14.91 -9.43
N ASN A 10 13.98 -14.88 -8.20
CA ASN A 10 14.59 -15.47 -7.01
C ASN A 10 13.57 -16.39 -6.30
N PRO A 11 13.92 -17.05 -5.18
CA PRO A 11 12.97 -17.91 -4.46
C PRO A 11 11.68 -17.21 -4.03
N TYR A 12 11.75 -15.91 -3.72
CA TYR A 12 10.58 -15.10 -3.38
C TYR A 12 9.62 -14.96 -4.57
N ALA A 13 10.13 -14.61 -5.76
CA ALA A 13 9.33 -14.51 -6.98
C ALA A 13 8.59 -15.83 -7.28
N LEU A 14 9.27 -16.98 -7.11
CA LEU A 14 8.65 -18.28 -7.34
C LEU A 14 7.56 -18.60 -6.31
N GLY A 15 7.81 -18.34 -5.02
CA GLY A 15 6.81 -18.51 -3.96
C GLY A 15 5.59 -17.60 -4.14
N PHE A 16 5.79 -16.36 -4.60
CA PHE A 16 4.71 -15.46 -4.97
C PHE A 16 3.84 -16.04 -6.09
N LEU A 17 4.46 -16.54 -7.17
CA LEU A 17 3.75 -17.10 -8.31
C LEU A 17 3.00 -18.40 -7.95
N GLU A 18 3.57 -19.21 -7.06
CA GLU A 18 2.91 -20.38 -6.48
C GLU A 18 1.66 -19.98 -5.68
N GLY A 19 1.77 -18.96 -4.81
CA GLY A 19 0.63 -18.42 -4.06
C GLY A 19 -0.49 -17.86 -4.95
N LYS A 20 -0.14 -17.35 -6.14
CA LYS A 20 -1.10 -16.93 -7.18
C LYS A 20 -1.66 -18.10 -8.01
N LYS A 21 -1.31 -19.34 -7.66
CA LYS A 21 -1.75 -20.58 -8.32
C LYS A 21 -1.32 -20.68 -9.78
N LEU A 22 -0.13 -20.16 -10.11
CA LEU A 22 0.47 -20.40 -11.43
C LEU A 22 0.79 -21.89 -11.59
N LYS A 23 0.59 -22.45 -12.79
CA LYS A 23 0.79 -23.88 -13.04
C LYS A 23 2.22 -24.32 -12.70
N ALA A 24 2.36 -25.47 -12.03
CA ALA A 24 3.65 -26.04 -11.65
C ALA A 24 4.62 -26.25 -12.83
N SER A 25 4.09 -26.56 -14.02
CA SER A 25 4.89 -26.66 -15.24
C SER A 25 5.54 -25.32 -15.61
N VAL A 26 4.79 -24.22 -15.54
CA VAL A 26 5.30 -22.86 -15.80
C VAL A 26 6.33 -22.49 -14.75
N LEU A 27 6.07 -22.72 -13.47
CA LEU A 27 7.03 -22.46 -12.37
C LEU A 27 8.35 -23.22 -12.58
N SER A 28 8.28 -24.48 -13.01
CA SER A 28 9.47 -25.30 -13.28
C SER A 28 10.28 -24.75 -14.45
N SER A 29 9.62 -24.26 -15.51
CA SER A 29 10.27 -23.62 -16.66
C SER A 29 10.96 -22.30 -16.31
N LEU A 30 10.61 -21.65 -15.19
CA LEU A 30 11.26 -20.40 -14.73
C LEU A 30 12.54 -20.66 -13.94
N LYS A 31 12.79 -21.88 -13.46
CA LYS A 31 14.00 -22.20 -12.65
C LYS A 31 15.32 -21.83 -13.31
N PRO A 32 15.52 -21.93 -14.64
CA PRO A 32 16.75 -21.45 -15.28
C PRO A 32 17.04 -19.96 -15.03
N LEU A 33 16.01 -19.12 -14.88
CA LEU A 33 16.16 -17.69 -14.59
C LEU A 33 16.71 -17.40 -13.19
N LEU A 34 16.64 -18.36 -12.25
CA LEU A 34 17.24 -18.21 -10.91
C LEU A 34 18.77 -18.02 -10.95
N LYS A 35 19.41 -18.49 -12.02
CA LYS A 35 20.87 -18.35 -12.20
C LYS A 35 21.24 -17.02 -12.88
N MET A 36 20.25 -16.23 -13.29
CA MET A 36 20.47 -14.95 -13.95
C MET A 36 20.36 -13.83 -12.91
N GLY A 37 21.23 -12.83 -13.03
CA GLY A 37 21.11 -11.60 -12.24
C GLY A 37 19.97 -10.71 -12.71
N ALA A 38 19.76 -9.60 -12.00
CA ALA A 38 18.77 -8.60 -12.37
C ALA A 38 19.02 -8.05 -13.78
N MET A 39 17.96 -7.86 -14.55
CA MET A 39 18.05 -7.42 -15.94
C MET A 39 16.94 -6.44 -16.31
N VAL A 40 17.16 -5.67 -17.39
CA VAL A 40 16.14 -4.77 -17.95
C VAL A 40 14.99 -5.55 -18.58
N ARG A 41 13.83 -4.89 -18.72
CA ARG A 41 12.59 -5.52 -19.18
C ARG A 41 12.72 -6.26 -20.50
N GLU A 42 13.33 -5.63 -21.50
CA GLU A 42 13.44 -6.20 -22.85
C GLU A 42 14.17 -7.54 -22.84
N ARG A 43 15.30 -7.61 -22.12
CA ARG A 43 16.07 -8.84 -21.96
C ARG A 43 15.26 -9.89 -21.21
N PHE A 44 14.59 -9.51 -20.12
CA PHE A 44 13.79 -10.43 -19.32
C PHE A 44 12.67 -11.07 -20.16
N GLU A 45 11.93 -10.26 -20.92
CA GLU A 45 10.85 -10.76 -21.77
C GLU A 45 11.36 -11.68 -22.89
N LYS A 46 12.54 -11.39 -23.44
CA LYS A 46 13.19 -12.25 -24.43
C LYS A 46 13.52 -13.63 -23.86
N GLU A 47 14.16 -13.69 -22.69
CA GLU A 47 14.49 -14.95 -22.02
C GLU A 47 13.22 -15.73 -21.63
N LEU A 48 12.20 -15.03 -21.13
CA LEU A 48 10.92 -15.64 -20.80
C LEU A 48 10.24 -16.28 -22.02
N ASN A 49 10.25 -15.58 -23.17
CA ASN A 49 9.69 -16.10 -24.42
C ASN A 49 10.49 -17.30 -24.96
N LEU A 50 11.81 -17.34 -24.77
CA LEU A 50 12.64 -18.50 -25.15
C LEU A 50 12.31 -19.73 -24.31
N LEU A 51 12.07 -19.54 -23.02
CA LEU A 51 11.71 -20.62 -22.10
C LEU A 51 10.26 -21.08 -22.27
N ILE A 52 9.35 -20.15 -22.58
CA ILE A 52 7.90 -20.41 -22.66
C ILE A 52 7.27 -19.61 -23.82
N PRO A 53 7.41 -20.07 -25.08
CA PRO A 53 6.99 -19.32 -26.28
C PRO A 53 5.50 -18.99 -26.35
N GLU A 54 4.62 -19.86 -25.83
CA GLU A 54 3.16 -19.69 -25.90
C GLU A 54 2.54 -19.31 -24.54
N LEU A 55 3.24 -18.45 -23.79
CA LEU A 55 2.76 -17.98 -22.50
C LEU A 55 1.62 -16.97 -22.67
N LYS A 56 0.46 -17.26 -22.08
CA LYS A 56 -0.68 -16.31 -22.05
C LYS A 56 -0.28 -14.98 -21.41
N ASP A 57 -0.74 -13.86 -21.97
CA ASP A 57 -0.42 -12.50 -21.51
C ASP A 57 -0.66 -12.27 -20.02
N ARG A 58 -1.74 -12.85 -19.47
CA ARG A 58 -2.03 -12.79 -18.04
C ARG A 58 -0.90 -13.39 -17.18
N HIS A 59 -0.34 -14.52 -17.60
CA HIS A 59 0.77 -15.14 -16.88
C HIS A 59 2.07 -14.36 -17.10
N LYS A 60 2.30 -13.85 -18.31
CA LYS A 60 3.45 -12.97 -18.59
C LYS A 60 3.45 -11.74 -17.68
N THR A 61 2.30 -11.07 -17.56
CA THR A 61 2.11 -9.93 -16.66
C THR A 61 2.41 -10.30 -15.21
N MET A 62 1.86 -11.42 -14.74
CA MET A 62 2.07 -11.89 -13.37
C MET A 62 3.54 -12.21 -13.07
N ILE A 63 4.26 -12.82 -14.03
CA ILE A 63 5.69 -13.12 -13.89
C ILE A 63 6.51 -11.83 -13.89
N LEU A 64 6.17 -10.86 -14.75
CA LEU A 64 6.82 -9.55 -14.78
C LEU A 64 6.63 -8.79 -13.46
N GLU A 65 5.42 -8.80 -12.90
CA GLU A 65 5.13 -8.19 -11.59
C GLU A 65 5.97 -8.86 -10.49
N ALA A 66 5.96 -10.19 -10.42
CA ALA A 66 6.74 -10.94 -9.44
C ALA A 66 8.24 -10.66 -9.55
N ALA A 67 8.77 -10.62 -10.78
CA ALA A 67 10.18 -10.39 -11.03
C ALA A 67 10.61 -8.95 -10.73
N ALA A 68 9.75 -7.96 -11.00
CA ALA A 68 10.00 -6.57 -10.66
C ALA A 68 10.01 -6.37 -9.13
N ILE A 69 9.04 -6.95 -8.41
CA ILE A 69 8.99 -6.90 -6.94
C ILE A 69 10.22 -7.58 -6.33
N ALA A 70 10.58 -8.77 -6.81
CA ALA A 70 11.76 -9.48 -6.33
C ALA A 70 13.05 -8.68 -6.56
N SER A 71 13.20 -8.09 -7.74
CA SER A 71 14.34 -7.23 -8.05
C SER A 71 14.37 -5.99 -7.15
N TYR A 72 13.23 -5.34 -6.93
CA TYR A 72 13.12 -4.19 -6.01
C TYR A 72 13.50 -4.56 -4.57
N GLN A 73 13.06 -5.72 -4.08
CA GLN A 73 13.37 -6.17 -2.72
C GLN A 73 14.83 -6.62 -2.55
N GLU A 74 15.51 -7.03 -3.63
CA GLU A 74 16.92 -7.45 -3.59
C GLU A 74 17.88 -6.29 -3.90
N ASN A 75 17.39 -5.24 -4.55
CA ASN A 75 18.17 -4.08 -4.91
C ASN A 75 18.48 -3.21 -3.67
N GLN A 76 19.75 -3.16 -3.29
CA GLN A 76 20.26 -2.42 -2.13
C GLN A 76 20.43 -0.92 -2.40
N ALA A 77 20.16 -0.44 -3.63
CA ALA A 77 20.37 0.96 -4.00
C ALA A 77 19.37 1.92 -3.34
N SER A 78 18.20 1.44 -2.94
CA SER A 78 17.17 2.22 -2.25
C SER A 78 16.69 1.51 -0.98
N PRO A 79 16.31 2.24 0.08
CA PRO A 79 15.76 1.63 1.28
C PRO A 79 14.49 0.83 0.94
N ILE A 80 14.50 -0.47 1.25
CA ILE A 80 13.33 -1.33 1.07
C ILE A 80 12.24 -0.87 2.03
N ILE A 81 11.07 -0.54 1.49
CA ILE A 81 9.89 -0.26 2.30
C ILE A 81 9.47 -1.56 3.02
N GLN A 82 9.71 -1.60 4.33
CA GLN A 82 9.43 -2.76 5.18
C GLN A 82 7.94 -2.94 5.46
N ARG A 83 7.24 -1.83 5.74
CA ARG A 83 5.84 -1.81 6.17
C ARG A 83 5.01 -0.88 5.28
N LEU A 84 3.92 -1.39 4.74
CA LEU A 84 2.94 -0.60 3.98
C LEU A 84 1.58 -0.67 4.66
N VAL A 85 1.03 0.50 5.02
CA VAL A 85 -0.37 0.63 5.48
C VAL A 85 -1.23 1.00 4.27
N CYS A 86 -2.14 0.13 3.88
CA CYS A 86 -3.00 0.33 2.71
C CYS A 86 -4.44 -0.10 2.97
N ASP A 87 -5.28 0.04 1.95
CA ASP A 87 -6.57 -0.67 1.93
C ASP A 87 -6.34 -2.16 1.59
N ASP A 88 -7.42 -2.93 1.52
CA ASP A 88 -7.33 -4.36 1.20
C ASP A 88 -7.32 -4.64 -0.32
N ALA A 89 -6.84 -3.68 -1.14
CA ALA A 89 -6.74 -3.89 -2.57
C ALA A 89 -5.64 -4.89 -2.93
N ARG A 90 -5.98 -5.84 -3.82
CA ARG A 90 -5.09 -6.93 -4.26
C ARG A 90 -3.77 -6.48 -4.87
N GLN A 91 -3.73 -5.26 -5.41
CA GLN A 91 -2.53 -4.68 -6.01
C GLN A 91 -1.41 -4.44 -5.00
N PHE A 92 -1.72 -4.28 -3.71
CA PHE A 92 -0.71 -4.06 -2.66
C PHE A 92 -0.18 -5.36 -2.06
N TYR A 93 -0.68 -6.51 -2.51
CA TYR A 93 -0.31 -7.78 -1.92
C TYR A 93 1.12 -8.12 -2.32
N TYR A 94 1.94 -8.49 -1.34
CA TYR A 94 3.32 -8.92 -1.51
C TYR A 94 4.25 -7.84 -2.11
N ILE A 95 3.87 -6.55 -2.12
CA ILE A 95 4.81 -5.49 -2.51
C ILE A 95 5.88 -5.32 -1.44
N THR A 96 5.48 -5.33 -0.17
CA THR A 96 6.36 -5.17 0.98
C THR A 96 6.36 -6.43 1.85
N PRO A 97 7.43 -6.65 2.65
CA PRO A 97 7.49 -7.78 3.58
C PRO A 97 6.31 -7.82 4.55
N LEU A 98 5.92 -6.65 5.08
CA LEU A 98 4.81 -6.53 6.00
C LEU A 98 3.76 -5.57 5.43
N ARG A 99 2.53 -6.07 5.33
CA ARG A 99 1.35 -5.31 4.92
C ARG A 99 0.45 -5.11 6.13
N ALA A 100 0.09 -3.87 6.41
CA ALA A 100 -0.88 -3.50 7.43
C ALA A 100 -2.13 -2.91 6.77
N LEU A 101 -3.28 -3.11 7.40
CA LEU A 101 -4.55 -2.59 6.91
C LEU A 101 -4.95 -1.31 7.63
N CYS A 102 -5.49 -0.37 6.85
CA CYS A 102 -6.05 0.87 7.36
C CYS A 102 -7.38 0.61 8.08
N TRP A 103 -7.43 0.90 9.38
CA TRP A 103 -8.63 0.77 10.20
C TRP A 103 -9.79 1.63 9.71
N ILE A 104 -9.52 2.81 9.15
CA ILE A 104 -10.55 3.70 8.59
C ILE A 104 -11.19 3.08 7.34
N HIS A 105 -10.43 2.35 6.53
CA HIS A 105 -10.99 1.60 5.41
C HIS A 105 -11.83 0.41 5.88
N GLU A 106 -11.39 -0.25 6.95
CA GLU A 106 -12.15 -1.35 7.54
C GLU A 106 -13.48 -0.84 8.13
N GLU A 107 -13.47 0.25 8.90
CA GLU A 107 -14.70 0.87 9.46
C GLU A 107 -15.66 1.34 8.36
N ARG A 108 -15.14 1.89 7.26
CA ARG A 108 -15.95 2.31 6.10
C ARG A 108 -16.81 1.20 5.52
N HIS A 109 -16.43 -0.06 5.68
CA HIS A 109 -17.28 -1.19 5.27
C HIS A 109 -18.56 -1.30 6.10
N TYR A 110 -18.52 -0.94 7.38
CA TYR A 110 -19.67 -0.91 8.27
C TYR A 110 -20.58 0.29 7.98
N VAL A 111 -19.99 1.47 7.70
CA VAL A 111 -20.74 2.69 7.30
C VAL A 111 -21.61 2.46 6.06
N LYS A 112 -21.16 1.57 5.16
CA LYS A 112 -21.87 1.25 3.92
C LYS A 112 -23.06 0.31 4.10
N LEU A 113 -23.24 -0.29 5.28
CA LEU A 113 -24.44 -1.06 5.57
C LEU A 113 -25.62 -0.11 5.72
N THR A 114 -26.71 -0.40 5.02
CA THR A 114 -27.92 0.45 4.99
C THR A 114 -29.13 -0.31 5.55
N PRO A 115 -29.16 -0.59 6.87
CA PRO A 115 -30.27 -1.34 7.47
C PRO A 115 -31.59 -0.55 7.42
N LEU A 116 -32.66 -1.22 6.98
CA LEU A 116 -34.01 -0.63 6.89
C LEU A 116 -34.75 -0.62 8.23
N LEU A 117 -34.46 -1.59 9.11
CA LEU A 117 -35.12 -1.74 10.40
C LEU A 117 -34.39 -0.95 11.48
N ALA A 118 -35.14 -0.20 12.31
CA ALA A 118 -34.59 0.57 13.42
C ALA A 118 -33.79 -0.28 14.43
N HIS A 119 -34.17 -1.55 14.61
CA HIS A 119 -33.41 -2.47 15.45
C HIS A 119 -32.01 -2.75 14.85
N HIS A 120 -31.90 -3.04 13.56
CA HIS A 120 -30.62 -3.27 12.89
C HIS A 120 -29.75 -2.01 12.82
N GLN A 121 -30.36 -0.82 12.69
CA GLN A 121 -29.66 0.46 12.78
C GLN A 121 -28.95 0.59 14.14
N ARG A 122 -29.65 0.32 15.24
CA ARG A 122 -29.05 0.32 16.58
C ARG A 122 -27.93 -0.70 16.73
N LEU A 123 -28.13 -1.93 16.26
CA LEU A 123 -27.09 -2.97 16.30
C LEU A 123 -25.81 -2.53 15.56
N LEU A 124 -25.97 -1.90 14.38
CA LEU A 124 -24.85 -1.37 13.61
C LEU A 124 -24.14 -0.22 14.33
N ASP A 125 -24.89 0.74 14.86
CA ASP A 125 -24.33 1.90 15.56
C ASP A 125 -23.59 1.47 16.84
N ASP A 126 -24.18 0.58 17.63
CA ASP A 126 -23.57 0.02 18.84
C ASP A 126 -22.27 -0.74 18.51
N PHE A 127 -22.29 -1.54 17.44
CA PHE A 127 -21.09 -2.27 17.02
C PHE A 127 -19.99 -1.34 16.51
N ARG A 128 -20.35 -0.31 15.73
CA ARG A 128 -19.38 0.69 15.26
C ARG A 128 -18.77 1.48 16.43
N ALA A 129 -19.54 1.80 17.46
CA ALA A 129 -19.01 2.42 18.67
C ALA A 129 -17.92 1.55 19.33
N ARG A 130 -18.14 0.22 19.40
CA ARG A 130 -17.12 -0.74 19.91
C ARG A 130 -15.86 -0.77 19.06
N ILE A 131 -15.97 -0.67 17.72
CA ILE A 131 -14.81 -0.57 16.83
C ILE A 131 -14.00 0.70 17.15
N TRP A 132 -14.67 1.84 17.31
CA TRP A 132 -14.00 3.10 17.61
C TRP A 132 -13.35 3.11 18.99
N GLU A 133 -14.00 2.54 20.00
CA GLU A 133 -13.41 2.35 21.32
C GLU A 133 -12.12 1.50 21.23
N TYR A 134 -12.16 0.39 20.50
CA TYR A 134 -10.97 -0.43 20.25
C TYR A 134 -9.87 0.34 19.50
N TYR A 135 -10.23 1.13 18.49
CA TYR A 135 -9.29 1.99 17.75
C TYR A 135 -8.58 3.01 18.65
N TYR A 136 -9.31 3.62 19.59
CA TYR A 136 -8.71 4.55 20.55
C TYR A 136 -7.74 3.83 21.50
N GLN A 137 -8.08 2.62 21.96
CA GLN A 137 -7.15 1.82 22.76
C GLN A 137 -5.88 1.45 21.99
N LEU A 138 -5.98 1.11 20.70
CA LEU A 138 -4.80 0.93 19.84
C LEU A 138 -3.98 2.22 19.73
N THR A 139 -4.63 3.38 19.68
CA THR A 139 -3.95 4.68 19.61
C THR A 139 -3.18 4.99 20.90
N GLU A 140 -3.76 4.67 22.06
CA GLU A 140 -3.08 4.82 23.35
C GLU A 140 -1.93 3.81 23.52
N TYR A 141 -2.12 2.56 23.11
CA TYR A 141 -1.07 1.53 23.11
C TYR A 141 0.20 2.00 22.38
N LYS A 142 0.05 2.69 21.26
CA LYS A 142 1.20 3.23 20.51
C LYS A 142 2.06 4.21 21.30
N LYS A 143 1.51 4.89 22.31
CA LYS A 143 2.25 5.84 23.14
C LYS A 143 3.10 5.14 24.19
N ASN A 144 2.65 4.00 24.70
CA ASN A 144 3.35 3.22 25.71
C ASN A 144 3.10 1.71 25.49
N PRO A 145 3.79 1.10 24.51
CA PRO A 145 3.58 -0.30 24.17
C PRO A 145 4.10 -1.21 25.29
N GLY A 146 3.33 -2.24 25.62
CA GLY A 146 3.70 -3.23 26.65
C GLY A 146 3.13 -4.61 26.33
N GLU A 147 3.82 -5.67 26.73
CA GLU A 147 3.47 -7.04 26.35
C GLU A 147 2.11 -7.48 26.95
N GLU A 148 1.82 -7.11 28.20
CA GLU A 148 0.52 -7.39 28.82
C GLU A 148 -0.62 -6.72 28.06
N GLU A 149 -0.45 -5.45 27.68
CA GLU A 149 -1.46 -4.68 26.96
C GLU A 149 -1.64 -5.19 25.53
N LYS A 150 -0.55 -5.60 24.87
CA LYS A 150 -0.58 -6.27 23.57
C LYS A 150 -1.42 -7.55 23.61
N ILE A 151 -1.20 -8.40 24.60
CA ILE A 151 -1.96 -9.64 24.80
C ILE A 151 -3.44 -9.30 25.04
N ARG A 152 -3.72 -8.35 25.94
CA ARG A 152 -5.07 -7.88 26.24
C ARG A 152 -5.80 -7.39 24.99
N LEU A 153 -5.17 -6.54 24.17
CA LEU A 153 -5.75 -5.99 22.95
C LEU A 153 -6.00 -7.07 21.89
N SER A 154 -5.06 -8.01 21.73
CA SER A 154 -5.24 -9.15 20.82
C SER A 154 -6.43 -10.03 21.22
N HIS A 155 -6.64 -10.25 22.52
CA HIS A 155 -7.82 -10.96 23.02
C HIS A 155 -9.11 -10.15 22.87
N LEU A 156 -9.06 -8.85 23.17
CA LEU A 156 -10.21 -7.96 23.00
C LEU A 156 -10.68 -7.90 21.54
N PHE A 157 -9.75 -7.93 20.57
CA PHE A 157 -10.10 -8.07 19.16
C PHE A 157 -10.90 -9.36 18.89
N GLU A 158 -10.42 -10.50 19.39
CA GLU A 158 -11.13 -11.77 19.21
C GLU A 158 -12.53 -11.75 19.82
N GLU A 159 -12.67 -11.15 21.00
CA GLU A 159 -13.95 -10.98 21.67
C GLU A 159 -14.92 -10.13 20.84
N ILE A 160 -14.49 -8.93 20.44
CA ILE A 160 -15.32 -7.99 19.66
C ILE A 160 -15.76 -8.64 18.34
N PHE A 161 -14.81 -9.20 17.58
CA PHE A 161 -15.08 -9.74 16.25
C PHE A 161 -15.58 -11.19 16.25
N SER A 162 -15.88 -11.76 17.42
CA SER A 162 -16.67 -13.00 17.55
C SER A 162 -18.15 -12.75 17.85
N THR A 163 -18.56 -11.48 17.97
CA THR A 163 -19.96 -11.09 18.22
C THR A 163 -20.88 -11.63 17.11
N LYS A 164 -22.03 -12.16 17.51
CA LYS A 164 -23.17 -12.48 16.62
C LYS A 164 -24.36 -11.62 17.04
N THR A 165 -24.86 -10.83 16.10
CA THR A 165 -25.89 -9.81 16.32
C THR A 165 -27.27 -10.27 15.86
N GLY A 166 -27.34 -11.29 14.99
CA GLY A 166 -28.58 -11.73 14.34
C GLY A 166 -28.94 -10.88 13.12
N TYR A 167 -28.22 -9.78 12.85
CA TYR A 167 -28.30 -9.06 11.59
C TYR A 167 -27.26 -9.63 10.61
N GLU A 168 -27.71 -10.41 9.64
CA GLU A 168 -26.86 -11.19 8.74
C GLU A 168 -25.77 -10.37 8.04
N ASP A 169 -26.08 -9.19 7.49
CA ASP A 169 -25.07 -8.37 6.81
C ASP A 169 -23.96 -7.89 7.76
N LEU A 170 -24.34 -7.55 9.00
CA LEU A 170 -23.39 -7.13 10.03
C LEU A 170 -22.55 -8.33 10.49
N ASP A 171 -23.16 -9.48 10.74
CA ASP A 171 -22.44 -10.70 11.15
C ASP A 171 -21.46 -11.18 10.08
N ASN A 172 -21.85 -11.11 8.80
CA ASN A 172 -20.97 -11.37 7.67
C ASN A 172 -19.80 -10.38 7.62
N ARG A 173 -20.07 -9.10 7.88
CA ARG A 173 -19.01 -8.07 7.92
C ARG A 173 -18.03 -8.31 9.06
N ILE A 174 -18.52 -8.65 10.24
CA ILE A 174 -17.72 -8.97 11.44
C ILE A 174 -16.78 -10.14 11.14
N GLU A 175 -17.27 -11.22 10.53
CA GLU A 175 -16.42 -12.36 10.16
C GLU A 175 -15.33 -12.00 9.15
N LEU A 176 -15.63 -11.13 8.19
CA LEU A 176 -14.63 -10.65 7.22
C LEU A 176 -13.54 -9.84 7.90
N THR A 177 -13.88 -8.98 8.87
CA THR A 177 -12.89 -8.23 9.65
C THR A 177 -12.07 -9.17 10.53
N LYS A 178 -12.70 -10.17 11.16
CA LYS A 178 -12.01 -11.17 11.99
C LYS A 178 -10.89 -11.87 11.22
N LYS A 179 -11.17 -12.29 9.97
CA LYS A 179 -10.19 -12.94 9.08
C LYS A 179 -8.97 -12.07 8.72
N LYS A 180 -9.04 -10.76 8.99
CA LYS A 180 -7.98 -9.80 8.69
C LYS A 180 -7.13 -9.43 9.93
N LYS A 181 -7.32 -10.10 11.07
CA LYS A 181 -6.65 -9.83 12.34
C LYS A 181 -5.16 -9.52 12.17
N ASP A 182 -4.43 -10.43 11.54
CA ASP A 182 -2.97 -10.35 11.42
C ASP A 182 -2.50 -9.10 10.67
N PHE A 183 -3.33 -8.55 9.77
CA PHE A 183 -3.02 -7.33 9.04
C PHE A 183 -3.51 -6.06 9.74
N LEU A 184 -4.58 -6.15 10.54
CA LEU A 184 -5.14 -5.03 11.31
C LEU A 184 -4.37 -4.78 12.61
N LEU A 185 -3.76 -5.82 13.18
CA LEU A 185 -3.05 -5.79 14.45
C LEU A 185 -1.52 -5.72 14.32
N VAL A 186 -0.99 -5.47 13.12
CA VAL A 186 0.45 -5.23 12.91
C VAL A 186 1.02 -4.17 13.86
N VAL A 187 0.21 -3.18 14.24
CA VAL A 187 0.56 -2.15 15.22
C VAL A 187 0.97 -2.71 16.59
N LEU A 188 0.47 -3.88 16.97
CA LEU A 188 0.79 -4.50 18.25
C LEU A 188 2.25 -4.99 18.29
N ASP A 189 2.78 -5.48 17.15
CA ASP A 189 4.18 -5.85 17.02
C ASP A 189 5.09 -4.67 16.64
N TYR A 190 4.53 -3.69 15.91
CA TYR A 190 5.25 -2.52 15.41
C TYR A 190 4.47 -1.24 15.76
N PRO A 191 4.61 -0.71 16.99
CA PRO A 191 3.81 0.42 17.50
C PRO A 191 3.94 1.71 16.68
N ASP A 192 5.02 1.89 15.92
CA ASP A 192 5.19 3.03 15.02
C ASP A 192 4.27 2.95 13.77
N THR A 193 3.71 1.77 13.47
CA THR A 193 2.83 1.55 12.32
C THR A 193 1.60 2.46 12.39
N PRO A 194 1.31 3.28 11.37
CA PRO A 194 0.08 4.06 11.31
C PRO A 194 -1.17 3.16 11.32
N LEU A 195 -2.19 3.55 12.08
CA LEU A 195 -3.49 2.85 12.05
C LEU A 195 -4.31 3.19 10.81
N HIS A 196 -3.90 4.21 10.07
CA HIS A 196 -4.59 4.70 8.89
C HIS A 196 -3.61 5.19 7.82
N ASN A 197 -4.07 5.21 6.57
CA ASN A 197 -3.30 5.71 5.41
C ASN A 197 -3.63 7.17 5.05
N ASN A 198 -4.25 7.95 5.96
CA ASN A 198 -4.62 9.35 5.72
C ASN A 198 -3.49 10.22 5.14
N PRO A 199 -2.21 10.12 5.57
CA PRO A 199 -1.14 10.90 4.94
C PRO A 199 -1.01 10.66 3.43
N ALA A 200 -1.15 9.39 2.99
CA ALA A 200 -1.14 9.04 1.57
C ALA A 200 -2.38 9.55 0.84
N GLU A 201 -3.57 9.41 1.44
CA GLU A 201 -4.82 9.95 0.87
C GLU A 201 -4.76 11.48 0.72
N LEU A 202 -4.22 12.19 1.72
CA LEU A 202 -4.06 13.64 1.70
C LEU A 202 -3.09 14.10 0.62
N ALA A 203 -1.98 13.40 0.43
CA ALA A 203 -1.01 13.69 -0.62
C ALA A 203 -1.63 13.63 -2.03
N LEU A 204 -2.56 12.68 -2.25
CA LEU A 204 -3.26 12.52 -3.53
C LEU A 204 -4.48 13.45 -3.69
N ARG A 205 -5.00 14.00 -2.59
CA ARG A 205 -6.26 14.76 -2.58
C ARG A 205 -6.27 15.91 -3.58
N MET A 206 -5.16 16.62 -3.69
CA MET A 206 -5.06 17.77 -4.60
C MET A 206 -5.18 17.36 -6.08
N TYR A 207 -4.52 16.27 -6.45
CA TYR A 207 -4.63 15.69 -7.79
C TYR A 207 -6.08 15.26 -8.07
N VAL A 208 -6.73 14.58 -7.12
CA VAL A 208 -8.13 14.14 -7.25
C VAL A 208 -9.09 15.31 -7.45
N ILE A 209 -8.94 16.38 -6.65
CA ILE A 209 -9.74 17.61 -6.79
C ILE A 209 -9.50 18.25 -8.15
N LYS A 210 -8.23 18.44 -8.53
CA LYS A 210 -7.87 19.06 -9.82
C LYS A 210 -8.44 18.27 -11.00
N ARG A 211 -8.32 16.94 -10.97
CA ARG A 211 -8.91 16.05 -11.97
C ARG A 211 -10.42 16.22 -12.06
N LYS A 212 -11.11 16.30 -10.93
CA LYS A 212 -12.57 16.47 -10.88
C LYS A 212 -13.01 17.81 -11.48
N ILE A 213 -12.34 18.92 -11.17
CA ILE A 213 -12.73 20.26 -11.63
C ILE A 213 -12.30 20.56 -13.07
N SER A 214 -11.21 19.94 -13.55
CA SER A 214 -10.65 20.21 -14.88
C SER A 214 -10.91 19.07 -15.88
N PHE A 215 -11.71 18.07 -15.51
CA PHE A 215 -11.96 16.85 -16.31
C PHE A 215 -10.70 16.07 -16.69
N GLY A 216 -9.66 16.15 -15.84
CA GLY A 216 -8.37 15.51 -16.06
C GLY A 216 -7.51 16.20 -17.13
N THR A 217 -6.44 15.53 -17.52
CA THR A 217 -5.49 15.98 -18.53
C THR A 217 -5.86 15.41 -19.91
N ARG A 218 -5.51 16.14 -20.98
CA ARG A 218 -5.82 15.74 -22.37
C ARG A 218 -4.63 15.15 -23.12
N SER A 219 -3.46 15.15 -22.50
CA SER A 219 -2.19 14.65 -23.07
C SER A 219 -1.28 14.10 -21.99
N ALA A 220 -0.35 13.22 -22.38
CA ALA A 220 0.67 12.69 -21.49
C ALA A 220 1.54 13.81 -20.87
N ASP A 221 1.90 14.83 -21.67
CA ASP A 221 2.65 16.00 -21.19
C ASP A 221 1.88 16.78 -20.12
N GLY A 222 0.55 16.89 -20.28
CA GLY A 222 -0.33 17.50 -19.29
C GLY A 222 -0.32 16.71 -17.97
N THR A 223 -0.39 15.38 -18.05
CA THR A 223 -0.28 14.48 -16.88
C THR A 223 1.06 14.66 -16.17
N LYS A 224 2.17 14.56 -16.92
CA LYS A 224 3.52 14.72 -16.40
C LYS A 224 3.73 16.09 -15.75
N SER A 225 3.18 17.14 -16.36
CA SER A 225 3.22 18.49 -15.79
C SER A 225 2.49 18.55 -14.44
N TRP A 226 1.26 18.04 -14.36
CA TRP A 226 0.51 18.00 -13.09
C TRP A 226 1.27 17.23 -12.01
N GLU A 227 1.73 16.02 -12.33
CA GLU A 227 2.48 15.17 -11.38
C GLU A 227 3.74 15.87 -10.86
N THR A 228 4.49 16.51 -11.77
CA THR A 228 5.70 17.27 -11.41
C THR A 228 5.38 18.43 -10.47
N PHE A 229 4.42 19.29 -10.84
CA PHE A 229 4.08 20.46 -10.04
C PHE A 229 3.45 20.10 -8.69
N PHE A 230 2.59 19.07 -8.64
CA PHE A 230 2.02 18.60 -7.37
C PHE A 230 3.08 18.01 -6.45
N THR A 231 4.04 17.26 -7.00
CA THR A 231 5.15 16.70 -6.22
C THR A 231 6.06 17.80 -5.66
N ILE A 232 6.40 18.80 -6.47
CA ILE A 232 7.21 19.96 -6.02
C ILE A 232 6.47 20.73 -4.94
N MET A 233 5.19 21.01 -5.14
CA MET A 233 4.38 21.77 -4.17
C MET A 233 4.22 21.01 -2.85
N ASP A 234 3.96 19.70 -2.89
CA ASP A 234 3.83 18.90 -1.66
C ASP A 234 5.16 18.79 -0.91
N THR A 235 6.27 18.61 -1.64
CA THR A 235 7.62 18.63 -1.05
C THR A 235 7.92 19.99 -0.41
N CYS A 236 7.63 21.11 -1.09
CA CYS A 236 7.78 22.45 -0.52
C CYS A 236 6.98 22.60 0.78
N ARG A 237 5.70 22.16 0.77
CA ARG A 237 4.84 22.22 1.95
C ARG A 237 5.41 21.42 3.13
N LYS A 238 5.91 20.21 2.88
CA LYS A 238 6.52 19.34 3.91
C LYS A 238 7.82 19.92 4.49
N LEU A 239 8.60 20.63 3.67
CA LEU A 239 9.84 21.28 4.08
C LEU A 239 9.64 22.71 4.63
N GLY A 240 8.40 23.22 4.71
CA GLY A 240 8.13 24.59 5.14
C GLY A 240 8.59 25.67 4.16
N ILE A 241 8.78 25.32 2.89
CA ILE A 241 9.25 26.22 1.83
C ILE A 241 8.06 26.83 1.09
N ASN A 242 8.12 28.13 0.81
CA ASN A 242 7.13 28.79 -0.03
C ASN A 242 7.26 28.30 -1.49
N PHE A 243 6.25 27.57 -1.97
CA PHE A 243 6.24 27.01 -3.32
C PHE A 243 6.38 28.07 -4.42
N ARG A 244 5.77 29.25 -4.27
CA ARG A 244 5.83 30.32 -5.27
C ARG A 244 7.23 30.91 -5.36
N GLU A 245 7.87 31.14 -4.23
CA GLU A 245 9.25 31.64 -4.18
C GLU A 245 10.22 30.61 -4.77
N TYR A 246 10.05 29.33 -4.42
CA TYR A 246 10.86 28.25 -4.98
C TYR A 246 10.70 28.14 -6.50
N LEU A 247 9.47 28.23 -7.00
CA LEU A 247 9.20 28.18 -8.43
C LEU A 247 9.81 29.40 -9.15
N TYR A 248 9.70 30.59 -8.58
CA TYR A 248 10.30 31.80 -9.13
C TYR A 248 11.83 31.72 -9.17
N ASP A 249 12.48 31.23 -8.11
CA ASP A 249 13.93 31.02 -8.06
C ASP A 249 14.42 30.10 -9.19
N ARG A 250 13.70 29.01 -9.45
CA ARG A 250 14.02 28.05 -10.53
C ARG A 250 13.75 28.60 -11.92
N ILE A 251 12.60 29.23 -12.15
CA ILE A 251 12.24 29.79 -13.47
C ILE A 251 13.16 30.96 -13.85
N SER A 252 13.49 31.82 -12.88
CA SER A 252 14.41 32.95 -13.09
C SER A 252 15.89 32.56 -13.13
N LYS A 253 16.19 31.27 -12.90
CA LYS A 253 17.56 30.71 -12.86
C LYS A 253 18.47 31.37 -11.81
N GLN A 254 17.89 31.99 -10.77
CA GLN A 254 18.65 32.58 -9.68
C GLN A 254 19.36 31.50 -8.85
N ASN A 255 18.70 30.34 -8.66
CA ASN A 255 19.21 29.19 -7.93
C ASN A 255 19.77 29.54 -6.53
N LYS A 256 19.17 30.52 -5.85
CA LYS A 256 19.55 30.94 -4.49
C LYS A 256 19.04 29.95 -3.45
N MET A 257 17.90 29.32 -3.70
CA MET A 257 17.34 28.31 -2.80
C MET A 257 18.01 26.96 -3.06
N PRO A 258 18.37 26.18 -2.02
CA PRO A 258 18.88 24.82 -2.18
C PRO A 258 17.90 23.93 -2.97
N SER A 259 18.40 22.90 -3.64
CA SER A 259 17.51 21.93 -4.27
C SER A 259 16.64 21.26 -3.22
N LEU A 260 15.36 20.99 -3.52
CA LEU A 260 14.48 20.31 -2.55
C LEU A 260 15.08 18.97 -2.10
N SER A 261 15.76 18.24 -3.00
CA SER A 261 16.41 16.98 -2.69
C SER A 261 17.52 17.11 -1.63
N SER A 262 18.27 18.22 -1.62
CA SER A 262 19.31 18.45 -0.61
C SER A 262 18.77 18.70 0.80
N LEU A 263 17.47 19.00 0.90
CA LEU A 263 16.79 19.30 2.16
C LEU A 263 15.99 18.10 2.70
N ILE A 264 15.88 17.03 1.92
CA ILE A 264 15.26 15.79 2.38
C ILE A 264 16.26 15.10 3.32
N PRO A 265 15.93 14.88 4.60
CA PRO A 265 16.83 14.18 5.50
C PRO A 265 17.04 12.75 5.00
N ILE A 266 18.29 12.31 4.98
CA ILE A 266 18.62 10.91 4.70
C ILE A 266 18.08 10.11 5.89
N PRO A 267 17.19 9.12 5.68
CA PRO A 267 16.76 8.23 6.75
C PRO A 267 17.99 7.57 7.40
N PRO A 268 18.05 7.46 8.73
CA PRO A 268 19.11 6.68 9.40
C PRO A 268 19.10 5.22 8.96
#